data_AF-A0A350D3U3-F1
#
_entry.id   AF-A0A350D3U3-F1
#
_cell.length_a   1.000
_cell.length_b   1.000
_cell.length_c   1.000
_cell.angle_alpha   90.00
_cell.angle_beta   90.00
_cell.angle_gamma   90.00
#
_symmetry.space_group_name_H-M   'P 1'
#
loop_
_entity.id
_entity.type
_entity.pdbx_description
1 polymer ?
#
loop_
_entity_poly.entity_id
_entity_poly.type
_entity_poly.pdbx_seq_one_letter_code
_entity_poly.pdbx_strand_id
1 'polypeptide(L)'
;MSGFDLKQLLPLYDEIGRLKYGGTLNFPQLIKLMEPVRQGQEEFGLKHLEIIKRDQLFPAWWKMPELSPQEIDSLKGLFKNIQPKDTGLVQKLFEIFKNIEIMSCLLRIMCPAHYGIYSAPVENLLSIKAETPLKKYLCYLDDLSELKESYGFDTSAEVDMALWALSAILNEDWLRNNSDYHQIYLDYINEPNAVKRISARHALKNIRRENVSYLDLAECFLETDPEVAGFLAGKELENLIYNLYGKVIPRHKGYRARDFRSRLEELGEKKYLREQQKEEIIGWWETRNKAVHTDWVSALPEEVALFRKEVIRMISGIRGFKEKLSQG
;
A
#
# COMPACT_ATOMS: atom_id res chain seq x y z
N MET A 1 -8.56 25.89 7.14
CA MET A 1 -7.95 25.24 5.96
C MET A 1 -8.58 23.87 5.87
N SER A 2 -9.38 23.63 4.84
CA SER A 2 -9.97 22.31 4.61
C SER A 2 -8.84 21.38 4.18
N GLY A 3 -8.56 20.36 4.97
CA GLY A 3 -7.56 19.35 4.59
C GLY A 3 -8.03 18.50 3.42
N PHE A 4 -7.15 17.60 2.96
CA PHE A 4 -7.44 16.67 1.86
C PHE A 4 -8.74 15.89 2.11
N ASP A 5 -9.67 15.97 1.15
CA ASP A 5 -10.96 15.27 1.19
C ASP A 5 -11.16 14.44 -0.08
N LEU A 6 -11.12 13.12 0.06
CA LEU A 6 -11.29 12.19 -1.05
C LEU A 6 -12.68 12.34 -1.71
N LYS A 7 -13.73 12.71 -0.96
CA LYS A 7 -15.09 12.81 -1.49
C LYS A 7 -15.25 13.89 -2.54
N GLN A 8 -14.42 14.93 -2.49
CA GLN A 8 -14.40 16.01 -3.48
C GLN A 8 -13.95 15.55 -4.87
N LEU A 9 -13.28 14.40 -4.97
CA LEU A 9 -12.78 13.86 -6.24
C LEU A 9 -13.83 13.03 -6.98
N LEU A 10 -14.94 12.68 -6.34
CA LEU A 10 -16.00 11.87 -6.96
C LEU A 10 -16.53 12.47 -8.28
N PRO A 11 -16.84 13.79 -8.37
CA PRO A 11 -17.30 14.40 -9.62
C PRO A 11 -16.24 14.37 -10.73
N LEU A 12 -14.95 14.27 -10.38
CA LEU A 12 -13.85 14.28 -11.34
C LEU A 12 -13.66 12.95 -12.08
N TYR A 13 -14.28 11.87 -11.62
CA TYR A 13 -14.15 10.55 -12.25
C TYR A 13 -14.55 10.58 -13.73
N ASP A 14 -15.73 11.11 -14.06
CA ASP A 14 -16.21 11.16 -15.45
C ASP A 14 -15.46 12.19 -16.28
N GLU A 15 -15.04 13.29 -15.67
CA GLU A 15 -14.24 14.33 -16.31
C GLU A 15 -12.87 13.78 -16.74
N ILE A 16 -12.12 13.21 -15.80
CA ILE A 16 -10.80 12.63 -16.05
C ILE A 16 -10.92 11.41 -16.98
N GLY A 17 -11.96 10.59 -16.82
CA GLY A 17 -12.23 9.47 -17.72
C GLY A 17 -12.45 9.93 -19.17
N ARG A 18 -13.18 11.02 -19.39
CA ARG A 18 -13.32 11.65 -20.72
C ARG A 18 -12.00 12.16 -21.27
N LEU A 19 -11.19 12.84 -20.46
CA LEU A 19 -9.91 13.36 -20.90
C LEU A 19 -8.91 12.25 -21.26
N LYS A 20 -8.86 11.17 -20.48
CA LYS A 20 -7.91 10.06 -20.70
C LYS A 20 -8.36 9.08 -21.79
N TYR A 21 -9.64 8.75 -21.83
CA TYR A 21 -10.14 7.58 -22.57
C TYR A 21 -11.35 7.90 -23.47
N GLY A 22 -11.78 9.16 -23.54
CA GLY A 22 -12.99 9.55 -24.26
C GLY A 22 -14.30 9.26 -23.51
N GLY A 23 -14.24 8.69 -22.30
CA GLY A 23 -15.37 8.59 -21.38
C GLY A 23 -15.19 7.53 -20.28
N THR A 24 -16.31 7.17 -19.65
CA THR A 24 -16.43 6.11 -18.65
C THR A 24 -17.63 5.21 -18.96
N LEU A 25 -17.70 4.02 -18.37
CA LEU A 25 -18.90 3.17 -18.48
C LEU A 25 -20.15 3.92 -18.02
N ASN A 26 -21.29 3.70 -18.68
CA ASN A 26 -22.55 4.31 -18.26
C ASN A 26 -23.17 3.54 -17.08
N PHE A 27 -22.55 3.66 -15.90
CA PHE A 27 -22.99 2.97 -14.69
C PHE A 27 -24.46 3.23 -14.34
N PRO A 28 -25.00 4.46 -14.39
CA PRO A 28 -26.42 4.70 -14.10
C PRO A 28 -27.35 3.85 -15.00
N GLN A 29 -27.05 3.77 -16.30
CA GLN A 29 -27.83 2.95 -17.22
C GLN A 29 -27.64 1.46 -16.95
N LEU A 30 -26.41 0.99 -16.78
CA LEU A 30 -26.11 -0.43 -16.52
C LEU A 30 -26.76 -0.92 -15.22
N ILE A 31 -26.65 -0.14 -14.14
CA ILE A 31 -27.26 -0.43 -12.83
C ILE A 31 -28.79 -0.51 -12.97
N LYS A 32 -29.41 0.42 -13.71
CA LYS A 32 -30.86 0.42 -13.97
C LYS A 32 -31.30 -0.81 -14.75
N LEU A 33 -30.55 -1.20 -15.78
CA LEU A 33 -30.85 -2.39 -16.59
C LEU A 33 -30.69 -3.69 -15.80
N MET A 34 -29.86 -3.70 -14.76
CA MET A 34 -29.67 -4.87 -13.88
C MET A 34 -30.59 -4.88 -12.66
N GLU A 35 -31.41 -3.85 -12.45
CA GLU A 35 -32.35 -3.78 -11.31
C GLU A 35 -33.31 -4.99 -11.24
N PRO A 36 -33.94 -5.47 -12.34
CA PRO A 36 -34.84 -6.62 -12.27
C PRO A 36 -34.15 -7.89 -11.75
N VAL A 37 -32.87 -8.09 -12.12
CA VAL A 37 -32.06 -9.21 -11.64
C VAL A 37 -31.76 -9.06 -10.15
N ARG A 38 -31.37 -7.87 -9.70
CA ARG A 38 -31.08 -7.57 -8.29
C ARG A 38 -32.31 -7.78 -7.39
N GLN A 39 -33.48 -7.39 -7.88
CA GLN A 39 -34.77 -7.58 -7.20
C GLN A 39 -35.31 -9.02 -7.32
N GLY A 40 -34.62 -9.90 -8.05
CA GLY A 40 -34.99 -11.29 -8.25
C GLY A 40 -36.22 -11.52 -9.13
N GLN A 41 -36.67 -10.49 -9.84
CA GLN A 41 -37.75 -10.55 -10.85
C GLN A 41 -37.28 -11.26 -12.12
N GLU A 42 -35.96 -11.31 -12.32
CA GLU A 42 -35.34 -11.89 -13.50
C GLU A 42 -34.10 -12.71 -13.13
N GLU A 43 -33.87 -13.80 -13.86
CA GLU A 43 -32.66 -14.60 -13.70
C GLU A 43 -31.51 -14.02 -14.55
N PHE A 44 -30.33 -13.91 -13.95
CA PHE A 44 -29.14 -13.50 -14.69
C PHE A 44 -28.81 -14.51 -15.79
N GLY A 45 -28.25 -14.03 -16.91
CA GLY A 45 -28.01 -14.88 -18.07
C GLY A 45 -27.33 -14.12 -19.21
N LEU A 46 -27.19 -14.79 -20.36
CA LEU A 46 -26.40 -14.28 -21.50
C LEU A 46 -26.77 -12.86 -21.93
N LYS A 47 -28.06 -12.54 -22.01
CA LYS A 47 -28.52 -11.20 -22.41
C LYS A 47 -28.01 -10.08 -21.48
N HIS A 48 -27.81 -10.37 -20.20
CA HIS A 48 -27.28 -9.41 -19.23
C HIS A 48 -25.78 -9.17 -19.44
N LEU A 49 -25.02 -10.22 -19.77
CA LEU A 49 -23.63 -10.09 -20.18
C LEU A 49 -23.50 -9.29 -21.49
N GLU A 50 -24.41 -9.51 -22.44
CA GLU A 50 -24.46 -8.75 -23.69
C GLU A 50 -24.78 -7.26 -23.48
N ILE A 51 -25.60 -6.90 -22.49
CA ILE A 51 -25.82 -5.49 -22.12
C ILE A 51 -24.49 -4.82 -21.72
N ILE A 52 -23.69 -5.49 -20.89
CA ILE A 52 -22.39 -4.97 -20.43
C ILE A 52 -21.41 -4.88 -21.60
N LYS A 53 -21.32 -5.93 -22.44
CA LYS A 53 -20.44 -5.94 -23.62
C LYS A 53 -20.76 -4.85 -24.64
N ARG A 54 -22.03 -4.43 -24.73
CA ARG A 54 -22.50 -3.41 -25.67
C ARG A 54 -22.30 -1.98 -25.17
N ASP A 55 -21.90 -1.79 -23.91
CA ASP A 55 -21.44 -0.48 -23.46
C ASP A 55 -20.25 -0.06 -24.34
N GLN A 56 -20.25 1.21 -24.78
CA GLN A 56 -19.28 1.68 -25.76
C GLN A 56 -17.83 1.59 -25.26
N LEU A 57 -17.61 1.70 -23.96
CA LEU A 57 -16.29 1.78 -23.35
C LEU A 57 -15.87 0.50 -22.66
N PHE A 58 -16.79 -0.43 -22.40
CA PHE A 58 -16.43 -1.74 -21.86
C PHE A 58 -15.40 -2.48 -22.75
N PRO A 59 -15.60 -2.61 -24.08
CA PRO A 59 -14.63 -3.27 -24.96
C PRO A 59 -13.29 -2.56 -25.07
N ALA A 60 -13.24 -1.26 -24.74
CA ALA A 60 -11.99 -0.50 -24.74
C ALA A 60 -11.07 -0.91 -23.58
N TRP A 61 -11.65 -1.40 -22.47
CA TRP A 61 -10.92 -1.72 -21.24
C TRP A 61 -10.85 -3.22 -20.98
N TRP A 62 -11.89 -3.97 -21.32
CA TRP A 62 -11.99 -5.40 -21.01
C TRP A 62 -12.55 -6.23 -22.16
N LYS A 63 -12.04 -7.45 -22.28
CA LYS A 63 -12.62 -8.50 -23.11
C LYS A 63 -13.40 -9.46 -22.22
N MET A 64 -14.73 -9.41 -22.30
CA MET A 64 -15.60 -10.34 -21.58
C MET A 64 -15.25 -11.80 -21.97
N PRO A 65 -15.01 -12.71 -21.00
CA PRO A 65 -14.70 -14.09 -21.30
C PRO A 65 -15.89 -14.79 -21.98
N GLU A 66 -15.59 -15.79 -22.79
CA GLU A 66 -16.58 -16.70 -23.33
C GLU A 66 -16.95 -17.72 -22.25
N LEU A 67 -18.20 -17.68 -21.80
CA LEU A 67 -18.72 -18.59 -20.79
C LEU A 67 -19.51 -19.72 -21.44
N SER A 68 -19.30 -20.94 -20.96
CA SER A 68 -20.10 -22.09 -21.35
C SER A 68 -21.56 -21.95 -20.88
N PRO A 69 -22.52 -22.67 -21.49
CA PRO A 69 -23.91 -22.66 -21.04
C PRO A 69 -24.08 -23.05 -19.57
N GLN A 70 -23.25 -23.96 -19.06
CA GLN A 70 -23.26 -24.41 -17.67
C GLN A 70 -22.78 -23.31 -16.71
N GLU A 71 -21.73 -22.59 -17.07
CA GLU A 71 -21.25 -21.44 -16.28
C GLU A 71 -22.30 -20.33 -16.22
N ILE A 72 -22.96 -20.02 -17.34
CA ILE A 72 -24.05 -19.03 -17.39
C ILE A 72 -25.23 -19.48 -16.51
N ASP A 73 -25.62 -20.75 -16.57
CA ASP A 73 -26.69 -21.30 -15.73
C ASP A 73 -26.34 -21.20 -14.24
N SER A 74 -25.07 -21.40 -13.89
CA SER A 74 -24.59 -21.30 -12.50
C SER A 74 -24.66 -19.87 -11.91
N LEU A 75 -24.82 -18.84 -12.75
CA LEU A 75 -24.99 -17.44 -12.33
C LEU A 75 -26.43 -17.09 -11.95
N LYS A 76 -27.40 -17.95 -12.27
CA LYS A 76 -28.81 -17.74 -11.89
C LYS A 76 -28.96 -17.68 -10.37
N GLY A 77 -29.81 -16.78 -9.89
CA GLY A 77 -30.08 -16.57 -8.48
C GLY A 77 -28.96 -15.91 -7.66
N LEU A 78 -27.72 -15.82 -8.17
CA LEU A 78 -26.56 -15.37 -7.38
C LEU A 78 -26.60 -13.91 -6.97
N PHE A 79 -27.28 -13.07 -7.75
CA PHE A 79 -27.27 -11.62 -7.55
C PHE A 79 -28.46 -11.09 -6.76
N LYS A 80 -29.25 -11.99 -6.14
CA LYS A 80 -30.34 -11.63 -5.24
C LYS A 80 -29.78 -11.39 -3.84
N ASN A 81 -30.13 -10.26 -3.22
CA ASN A 81 -29.75 -9.91 -1.83
C ASN A 81 -28.25 -10.03 -1.52
N ILE A 82 -27.40 -9.55 -2.44
CA ILE A 82 -25.94 -9.57 -2.28
C ILE A 82 -25.53 -8.91 -0.96
N GLN A 83 -24.76 -9.63 -0.16
CA GLN A 83 -24.23 -9.13 1.10
C GLN A 83 -22.88 -8.41 0.91
N PRO A 84 -22.51 -7.47 1.81
CA PRO A 84 -21.17 -6.92 1.83
C PRO A 84 -20.12 -8.03 1.98
N LYS A 85 -19.09 -8.01 1.14
CA LYS A 85 -17.94 -8.93 1.23
C LYS A 85 -18.35 -10.42 1.28
N ASP A 86 -19.32 -10.82 0.46
CA ASP A 86 -19.72 -12.22 0.35
C ASP A 86 -18.60 -13.03 -0.31
N THR A 87 -17.77 -13.68 0.51
CA THR A 87 -16.60 -14.42 0.04
C THR A 87 -16.98 -15.59 -0.85
N GLY A 88 -18.14 -16.22 -0.61
CA GLY A 88 -18.63 -17.34 -1.40
C GLY A 88 -19.04 -16.89 -2.80
N LEU A 89 -19.79 -15.78 -2.89
CA LEU A 89 -20.15 -15.17 -4.16
C LEU A 89 -18.91 -14.73 -4.94
N VAL A 90 -18.00 -13.98 -4.31
CA VAL A 90 -16.78 -13.48 -4.97
C VAL A 90 -15.93 -14.65 -5.47
N GLN A 91 -15.73 -15.69 -4.66
CA GLN A 91 -14.97 -16.87 -5.09
C GLN A 91 -15.63 -17.55 -6.30
N LYS A 92 -16.94 -17.79 -6.24
CA LYS A 92 -17.69 -18.43 -7.33
C LYS A 92 -17.60 -17.61 -8.63
N LEU A 93 -17.76 -16.29 -8.54
CA LEU A 93 -17.64 -15.43 -9.72
C LEU A 93 -16.20 -15.41 -10.25
N PHE A 94 -15.19 -15.37 -9.39
CA PHE A 94 -13.80 -15.45 -9.84
C PHE A 94 -13.48 -16.78 -10.52
N GLU A 95 -14.04 -17.88 -10.04
CA GLU A 95 -13.90 -19.19 -10.67
C GLU A 95 -14.54 -19.27 -12.06
N ILE A 96 -15.61 -18.52 -12.31
CA ILE A 96 -16.29 -18.46 -13.62
C ILE A 96 -15.57 -17.50 -14.57
N PHE A 97 -15.36 -16.25 -14.14
CA PHE A 97 -14.81 -15.21 -15.02
C PHE A 97 -13.30 -15.30 -15.21
N LYS A 98 -12.58 -15.93 -14.26
CA LYS A 98 -11.10 -16.02 -14.19
C LYS A 98 -10.36 -14.68 -14.32
N ASN A 99 -11.07 -13.56 -14.19
CA ASN A 99 -10.56 -12.21 -14.29
C ASN A 99 -11.22 -11.35 -13.19
N ILE A 100 -10.39 -10.86 -12.27
CA ILE A 100 -10.85 -10.13 -11.09
C ILE A 100 -11.44 -8.75 -11.44
N GLU A 101 -10.94 -8.09 -12.47
CA GLU A 101 -11.42 -6.77 -12.88
C GLU A 101 -12.83 -6.88 -13.50
N ILE A 102 -13.05 -7.85 -14.39
CA ILE A 102 -14.36 -8.10 -15.01
C ILE A 102 -15.38 -8.53 -13.95
N MET A 103 -14.97 -9.45 -13.07
CA MET A 103 -15.80 -9.91 -11.96
C MET A 103 -16.19 -8.76 -11.01
N SER A 104 -15.23 -7.90 -10.65
CA SER A 104 -15.48 -6.76 -9.76
C SER A 104 -16.30 -5.66 -10.44
N CYS A 105 -16.14 -5.45 -11.75
CA CYS A 105 -17.01 -4.60 -12.56
C CYS A 105 -18.47 -5.09 -12.52
N LEU A 106 -18.69 -6.40 -12.71
CA LEU A 106 -20.01 -6.99 -12.58
C LEU A 106 -20.58 -6.79 -11.16
N LEU A 107 -19.81 -7.10 -10.12
CA LEU A 107 -20.24 -6.91 -8.73
C LEU A 107 -20.58 -5.46 -8.41
N ARG A 108 -19.80 -4.49 -8.91
CA ARG A 108 -20.09 -3.05 -8.76
C ARG A 108 -21.43 -2.69 -9.41
N ILE A 109 -21.72 -3.19 -10.62
CA ILE A 109 -22.99 -2.95 -11.30
C ILE A 109 -24.16 -3.59 -10.51
N MET A 110 -23.94 -4.81 -9.97
CA MET A 110 -24.96 -5.57 -9.25
C MET A 110 -25.17 -5.12 -7.79
N CYS A 111 -24.19 -4.48 -7.17
CA CYS A 111 -24.29 -4.01 -5.78
C CYS A 111 -23.30 -2.86 -5.52
N PRO A 112 -23.54 -1.66 -6.08
CA PRO A 112 -22.60 -0.54 -5.95
C PRO A 112 -22.39 -0.11 -4.49
N ALA A 113 -23.39 -0.35 -3.64
CA ALA A 113 -23.34 -0.06 -2.20
C ALA A 113 -22.15 -0.72 -1.48
N HIS A 114 -21.69 -1.88 -1.96
CA HIS A 114 -20.69 -2.71 -1.28
C HIS A 114 -19.46 -3.05 -2.12
N TYR A 115 -19.53 -2.92 -3.44
CA TYR A 115 -18.47 -3.38 -4.35
C TYR A 115 -17.98 -2.25 -5.27
N GLY A 116 -16.66 -2.17 -5.44
CA GLY A 116 -15.97 -1.33 -6.43
C GLY A 116 -15.21 -2.17 -7.47
N ILE A 117 -14.66 -1.51 -8.50
CA ILE A 117 -13.86 -2.17 -9.54
C ILE A 117 -12.42 -2.29 -9.08
N TYR A 118 -11.96 -3.53 -8.94
CA TYR A 118 -10.55 -3.78 -8.69
C TYR A 118 -9.75 -3.47 -9.95
N SER A 119 -8.88 -2.46 -9.88
CA SER A 119 -8.06 -2.01 -11.00
C SER A 119 -6.64 -1.72 -10.55
N ALA A 120 -5.67 -1.91 -11.45
CA ALA A 120 -4.26 -1.70 -11.15
C ALA A 120 -3.94 -0.28 -10.60
N PRO A 121 -4.53 0.83 -11.11
CA PRO A 121 -4.27 2.16 -10.57
C PRO A 121 -4.64 2.30 -9.09
N VAL A 122 -5.73 1.67 -8.65
CA VAL A 122 -6.21 1.75 -7.27
C VAL A 122 -5.49 0.73 -6.38
N GLU A 123 -5.19 -0.48 -6.89
CA GLU A 123 -4.33 -1.46 -6.21
C GLU A 123 -2.98 -0.83 -5.82
N ASN A 124 -2.33 -0.14 -6.76
CA ASN A 124 -1.03 0.48 -6.56
C ASN A 124 -1.12 1.66 -5.57
N LEU A 125 -2.15 2.50 -5.68
CA LEU A 125 -2.38 3.63 -4.77
C LEU A 125 -2.49 3.17 -3.30
N LEU A 126 -3.22 2.08 -3.06
CA LEU A 126 -3.44 1.50 -1.73
C LEU A 126 -2.39 0.45 -1.33
N SER A 127 -1.37 0.22 -2.16
CA SER A 127 -0.30 -0.76 -1.93
C SER A 127 -0.79 -2.17 -1.56
N ILE A 128 -1.90 -2.64 -2.16
CA ILE A 128 -2.58 -3.86 -1.72
C ILE A 128 -1.71 -5.10 -1.99
N LYS A 129 -1.45 -5.89 -0.94
CA LYS A 129 -0.64 -7.12 -0.99
C LYS A 129 -1.41 -8.29 -0.38
N ALA A 130 -1.54 -9.38 -1.13
CA ALA A 130 -2.04 -10.66 -0.65
C ALA A 130 -1.57 -11.81 -1.56
N GLU A 131 -1.66 -13.05 -1.07
CA GLU A 131 -1.09 -14.22 -1.79
C GLU A 131 -1.90 -14.62 -3.03
N THR A 132 -3.19 -14.26 -3.10
CA THR A 132 -4.06 -14.63 -4.23
C THR A 132 -4.89 -13.43 -4.71
N PRO A 133 -5.31 -13.39 -5.99
CA PRO A 133 -6.17 -12.32 -6.51
C PRO A 133 -7.47 -12.15 -5.71
N LEU A 134 -8.08 -13.26 -5.28
CA LEU A 134 -9.27 -13.26 -4.45
C LEU A 134 -9.02 -12.54 -3.11
N LYS A 135 -7.93 -12.88 -2.42
CA LYS A 135 -7.57 -12.21 -1.16
C LYS A 135 -7.25 -10.74 -1.35
N LYS A 136 -6.60 -10.37 -2.48
CA LYS A 136 -6.36 -8.96 -2.81
C LYS A 136 -7.68 -8.20 -2.94
N TYR A 137 -8.67 -8.77 -3.64
CA TYR A 137 -9.97 -8.12 -3.79
C TYR A 137 -10.73 -8.01 -2.46
N LEU A 138 -10.72 -9.04 -1.62
CA LEU A 138 -11.35 -8.96 -0.30
C LEU A 138 -10.69 -7.91 0.60
N CYS A 139 -9.36 -7.75 0.51
CA CYS A 139 -8.62 -6.71 1.21
C CYS A 139 -8.99 -5.31 0.67
N TYR A 140 -9.13 -5.19 -0.64
CA TYR A 140 -9.60 -3.96 -1.29
C TYR A 140 -11.00 -3.56 -0.82
N LEU A 141 -11.94 -4.51 -0.69
CA LEU A 141 -13.29 -4.21 -0.17
C LEU A 141 -13.27 -3.72 1.29
N ASP A 142 -12.34 -4.22 2.11
CA ASP A 142 -12.13 -3.71 3.47
C ASP A 142 -11.63 -2.25 3.44
N ASP A 143 -10.68 -1.94 2.57
CA ASP A 143 -10.16 -0.58 2.42
C ASP A 143 -11.24 0.39 1.91
N LEU A 144 -12.06 -0.03 0.93
CA LEU A 144 -13.18 0.78 0.46
C LEU A 144 -14.17 1.06 1.60
N SER A 145 -14.46 0.07 2.44
CA SER A 145 -15.37 0.23 3.57
C SER A 145 -14.80 1.20 4.61
N GLU A 146 -13.50 1.10 4.94
CA GLU A 146 -12.83 2.05 5.85
C GLU A 146 -12.85 3.48 5.31
N LEU A 147 -12.58 3.66 4.01
CA LEU A 147 -12.57 4.97 3.35
C LEU A 147 -13.98 5.54 3.20
N LYS A 148 -14.97 4.68 2.93
CA LYS A 148 -16.38 5.06 2.89
C LYS A 148 -16.80 5.71 4.20
N GLU A 149 -16.47 5.07 5.33
CA GLU A 149 -16.76 5.61 6.66
C GLU A 149 -15.94 6.87 6.94
N SER A 150 -14.64 6.87 6.61
CA SER A 150 -13.72 7.98 6.92
C SER A 150 -14.07 9.29 6.21
N TYR A 151 -14.57 9.22 4.97
CA TYR A 151 -14.93 10.41 4.17
C TYR A 151 -16.43 10.57 3.96
N GLY A 152 -17.25 9.71 4.57
CA GLY A 152 -18.71 9.79 4.53
C GLY A 152 -19.32 9.58 3.14
N PHE A 153 -18.81 8.62 2.36
CA PHE A 153 -19.41 8.22 1.08
C PHE A 153 -20.68 7.36 1.28
N ASP A 154 -21.59 7.41 0.31
CA ASP A 154 -22.84 6.65 0.39
C ASP A 154 -22.63 5.19 -0.05
N THR A 155 -21.71 4.96 -0.99
CA THR A 155 -21.43 3.63 -1.55
C THR A 155 -19.94 3.33 -1.72
N SER A 156 -19.56 2.04 -1.69
CA SER A 156 -18.18 1.63 -1.99
C SER A 156 -17.78 1.95 -3.44
N ALA A 157 -18.74 1.93 -4.38
CA ALA A 157 -18.49 2.29 -5.77
C ALA A 157 -18.05 3.76 -5.95
N GLU A 158 -18.57 4.69 -5.14
CA GLU A 158 -18.13 6.08 -5.18
C GLU A 158 -16.71 6.26 -4.63
N VAL A 159 -16.37 5.51 -3.57
CA VAL A 159 -14.99 5.50 -3.04
C VAL A 159 -14.02 5.04 -4.11
N ASP A 160 -14.34 3.94 -4.81
CA ASP A 160 -13.54 3.43 -5.94
C ASP A 160 -13.34 4.50 -7.03
N MET A 161 -14.42 5.16 -7.45
CA MET A 161 -14.36 6.24 -8.45
C MET A 161 -13.44 7.39 -8.02
N ALA A 162 -13.56 7.83 -6.76
CA ALA A 162 -12.72 8.90 -6.22
C ALA A 162 -11.25 8.47 -6.10
N LEU A 163 -10.97 7.24 -5.67
CA LEU A 163 -9.61 6.69 -5.64
C LEU A 163 -9.00 6.56 -7.02
N TRP A 164 -9.79 6.18 -8.02
CA TRP A 164 -9.33 6.10 -9.40
C TRP A 164 -8.99 7.49 -9.94
N ALA A 165 -9.85 8.50 -9.69
CA ALA A 165 -9.58 9.88 -10.06
C ALA A 165 -8.32 10.42 -9.38
N LEU A 166 -8.14 10.15 -8.09
CA LEU A 166 -6.92 10.48 -7.35
C LEU A 166 -5.69 9.83 -8.00
N SER A 167 -5.75 8.53 -8.26
CA SER A 167 -4.64 7.79 -8.90
C SER A 167 -4.27 8.39 -10.26
N ALA A 168 -5.25 8.84 -11.05
CA ALA A 168 -4.98 9.53 -12.30
C ALA A 168 -4.27 10.88 -12.09
N ILE A 169 -4.76 11.73 -11.18
CA ILE A 169 -4.12 13.03 -10.85
C ILE A 169 -2.67 12.81 -10.36
N LEU A 170 -2.45 11.78 -9.55
CA LEU A 170 -1.12 11.49 -9.00
C LEU A 170 -0.16 10.94 -10.05
N ASN A 171 -0.62 10.15 -11.02
CA ASN A 171 0.28 9.44 -11.94
C ASN A 171 0.47 10.13 -13.30
N GLU A 172 -0.44 10.99 -13.72
CA GLU A 172 -0.40 11.66 -15.02
C GLU A 172 0.16 13.08 -14.89
N ASP A 173 1.35 13.33 -15.45
CA ASP A 173 2.03 14.63 -15.32
C ASP A 173 1.20 15.81 -15.83
N TRP A 174 0.44 15.61 -16.90
CA TRP A 174 -0.40 16.66 -17.48
C TRP A 174 -1.65 16.98 -16.63
N LEU A 175 -2.15 16.03 -15.83
CA LEU A 175 -3.19 16.30 -14.81
C LEU A 175 -2.55 16.95 -13.58
N ARG A 176 -1.43 16.41 -13.11
CA ARG A 176 -0.72 16.90 -11.92
C ARG A 176 -0.32 18.38 -12.03
N ASN A 177 0.07 18.82 -13.22
CA ASN A 177 0.52 20.18 -13.49
C ASN A 177 -0.60 21.11 -13.99
N ASN A 178 -1.84 20.62 -14.16
CA ASN A 178 -2.98 21.44 -14.50
C ASN A 178 -3.46 22.22 -13.26
N SER A 179 -3.69 23.52 -13.39
CA SER A 179 -4.14 24.40 -12.31
C SER A 179 -5.39 23.89 -11.58
N ASP A 180 -6.28 23.21 -12.30
CA ASP A 180 -7.57 22.75 -11.78
C ASP A 180 -7.42 21.56 -10.82
N TYR A 181 -6.35 20.76 -10.98
CA TYR A 181 -6.10 19.57 -10.14
C TYR A 181 -4.84 19.70 -9.28
N HIS A 182 -3.97 20.68 -9.55
CA HIS A 182 -2.69 20.82 -8.86
C HIS A 182 -2.85 21.01 -7.35
N GLN A 183 -3.87 21.75 -6.92
CA GLN A 183 -4.13 21.92 -5.49
C GLN A 183 -4.50 20.60 -4.82
N ILE A 184 -5.29 19.74 -5.48
CA ILE A 184 -5.64 18.39 -4.98
C ILE A 184 -4.37 17.54 -4.80
N TYR A 185 -3.44 17.62 -5.75
CA TYR A 185 -2.13 16.96 -5.63
C TYR A 185 -1.36 17.48 -4.41
N LEU A 186 -1.27 18.79 -4.23
CA LEU A 186 -0.58 19.42 -3.09
C LEU A 186 -1.21 19.03 -1.76
N ASP A 187 -2.53 19.11 -1.65
CA ASP A 187 -3.27 18.73 -0.44
C ASP A 187 -3.04 17.25 -0.12
N TYR A 188 -3.07 16.39 -1.15
CA TYR A 188 -2.77 14.97 -0.97
C TYR A 188 -1.35 14.76 -0.46
N ILE A 189 -0.30 15.35 -1.05
CA ILE A 189 1.09 15.06 -0.69
C ILE A 189 1.52 15.70 0.64
N ASN A 190 1.00 16.88 0.97
CA ASN A 190 1.46 17.66 2.14
C ASN A 190 0.77 17.25 3.44
N GLU A 191 -0.39 16.59 3.36
CA GLU A 191 -1.15 16.23 4.55
C GLU A 191 -1.18 14.70 4.79
N PRO A 192 -1.14 14.26 6.06
CA PRO A 192 -1.55 12.92 6.42
C PRO A 192 -3.02 12.71 6.08
N ASN A 193 -3.36 11.59 5.44
CA ASN A 193 -4.75 11.27 5.09
C ASN A 193 -5.00 9.76 5.19
N ALA A 194 -6.27 9.35 5.18
CA ALA A 194 -6.64 7.95 5.35
C ALA A 194 -6.15 7.05 4.21
N VAL A 195 -6.05 7.56 2.98
CA VAL A 195 -5.52 6.81 1.82
C VAL A 195 -4.04 6.46 2.04
N LYS A 196 -3.22 7.45 2.42
CA LYS A 196 -1.81 7.23 2.80
C LYS A 196 -1.66 6.27 3.97
N ARG A 197 -2.53 6.37 4.99
CA ARG A 197 -2.50 5.49 6.16
C ARG A 197 -2.74 4.03 5.76
N ILE A 198 -3.72 3.77 4.89
CA ILE A 198 -4.00 2.44 4.36
C ILE A 198 -2.82 1.93 3.52
N SER A 199 -2.33 2.76 2.60
CA SER A 199 -1.19 2.42 1.73
C SER A 199 0.06 2.06 2.54
N ALA A 200 0.41 2.89 3.54
CA ALA A 200 1.51 2.63 4.46
C ALA A 200 1.30 1.35 5.29
N ARG A 201 0.08 1.14 5.81
CA ARG A 201 -0.26 -0.10 6.54
C ARG A 201 -0.01 -1.33 5.67
N HIS A 202 -0.38 -1.30 4.39
CA HIS A 202 -0.18 -2.43 3.48
C HIS A 202 1.27 -2.61 3.05
N ALA A 203 1.97 -1.52 2.75
CA ALA A 203 3.38 -1.55 2.43
C ALA A 203 4.21 -2.20 3.57
N LEU A 204 3.84 -1.94 4.82
CA LEU A 204 4.57 -2.37 6.01
C LEU A 204 4.09 -3.70 6.63
N LYS A 205 2.90 -4.20 6.28
CA LYS A 205 2.19 -5.32 6.96
C LYS A 205 3.03 -6.60 7.15
N ASN A 206 3.96 -6.86 6.24
CA ASN A 206 4.77 -8.09 6.24
C ASN A 206 6.28 -7.88 6.36
N ILE A 207 6.77 -6.63 6.41
CA ILE A 207 8.22 -6.34 6.48
C ILE A 207 8.89 -7.09 7.65
N ARG A 208 8.19 -7.21 8.78
CA ARG A 208 8.71 -7.94 9.95
C ARG A 208 8.45 -9.45 9.94
N ARG A 209 7.50 -9.94 9.14
CA ARG A 209 7.13 -11.37 9.07
C ARG A 209 8.00 -12.14 8.07
N GLU A 210 8.50 -11.47 7.05
CA GLU A 210 9.29 -12.07 5.97
C GLU A 210 10.78 -12.30 6.36
N ASN A 211 11.13 -12.20 7.66
CA ASN A 211 12.50 -12.34 8.17
C ASN A 211 13.55 -11.44 7.48
N VAL A 212 13.12 -10.37 6.81
CA VAL A 212 14.04 -9.42 6.18
C VAL A 212 14.72 -8.64 7.30
N SER A 213 16.05 -8.74 7.38
CA SER A 213 16.79 -8.00 8.41
C SER A 213 16.77 -6.51 8.08
N TYR A 214 16.88 -5.65 9.09
CA TYR A 214 16.95 -4.21 8.85
C TYR A 214 18.16 -3.82 7.98
N LEU A 215 19.23 -4.63 7.96
CA LEU A 215 20.37 -4.43 7.06
C LEU A 215 20.04 -4.74 5.61
N ASP A 216 19.28 -5.81 5.35
CA ASP A 216 18.87 -6.13 3.98
C ASP A 216 17.93 -5.03 3.44
N LEU A 217 17.01 -4.53 4.27
CA LEU A 217 16.18 -3.37 3.90
C LEU A 217 17.03 -2.13 3.67
N ALA A 218 17.99 -1.82 4.55
CA ALA A 218 18.86 -0.66 4.42
C ALA A 218 19.61 -0.68 3.07
N GLU A 219 20.13 -1.84 2.65
CA GLU A 219 20.79 -1.98 1.36
C GLU A 219 19.87 -1.67 0.18
N CYS A 220 18.59 -2.07 0.24
CA CYS A 220 17.62 -1.76 -0.80
C CYS A 220 17.36 -0.24 -0.95
N PHE A 221 17.54 0.54 0.11
CA PHE A 221 17.31 2.00 0.09
C PHE A 221 18.55 2.82 -0.26
N LEU A 222 19.75 2.24 -0.34
CA LEU A 222 21.01 2.99 -0.54
C LEU A 222 20.99 3.92 -1.76
N GLU A 223 20.42 3.46 -2.87
CA GLU A 223 20.40 4.19 -4.13
C GLU A 223 19.29 5.24 -4.19
N THR A 224 18.15 4.96 -3.56
CA THR A 224 16.95 5.80 -3.61
C THR A 224 16.91 6.82 -2.47
N ASP A 225 17.26 6.40 -1.27
CA ASP A 225 17.15 7.18 -0.04
C ASP A 225 18.21 6.74 1.01
N PRO A 226 19.41 7.34 0.99
CA PRO A 226 20.46 7.02 1.95
C PRO A 226 20.11 7.42 3.40
N GLU A 227 19.16 8.34 3.61
CA GLU A 227 18.66 8.72 4.94
C GLU A 227 17.92 7.53 5.58
N VAL A 228 16.94 6.97 4.85
CA VAL A 228 16.19 5.79 5.29
C VAL A 228 17.11 4.59 5.45
N ALA A 229 18.06 4.38 4.53
CA ALA A 229 19.06 3.33 4.65
C ALA A 229 19.88 3.47 5.95
N GLY A 230 20.36 4.68 6.25
CA GLY A 230 21.12 4.98 7.47
C GLY A 230 20.30 4.74 8.74
N PHE A 231 19.03 5.14 8.75
CA PHE A 231 18.12 4.90 9.86
C PHE A 231 17.88 3.41 10.13
N LEU A 232 17.59 2.63 9.08
CA LEU A 232 17.33 1.18 9.18
C LEU A 232 18.58 0.42 9.66
N ALA A 233 19.75 0.71 9.09
CA ALA A 233 21.01 0.13 9.53
C ALA A 233 21.33 0.48 11.00
N GLY A 234 21.09 1.74 11.37
CA GLY A 234 21.19 2.19 12.76
C GLY A 234 20.24 1.46 13.70
N LYS A 235 19.04 1.10 13.25
CA LYS A 235 18.08 0.31 14.04
C LYS A 235 18.59 -1.11 14.29
N GLU A 236 19.25 -1.74 13.33
CA GLU A 236 19.91 -3.04 13.56
C GLU A 236 21.02 -2.90 14.60
N LEU A 237 21.86 -1.86 14.49
CA LEU A 237 22.92 -1.61 15.46
C LEU A 237 22.39 -1.48 16.88
N GLU A 238 21.33 -0.68 17.09
CA GLU A 238 20.65 -0.58 18.40
C GLU A 238 20.22 -1.95 18.93
N ASN A 239 19.57 -2.75 18.08
CA ASN A 239 19.09 -4.07 18.46
C ASN A 239 20.24 -5.00 18.86
N LEU A 240 21.36 -5.00 18.12
CA LEU A 240 22.53 -5.81 18.42
C LEU A 240 23.12 -5.46 19.79
N ILE A 241 23.33 -4.17 20.06
CA ILE A 241 23.87 -3.71 21.34
C ILE A 241 22.91 -4.01 22.48
N TYR A 242 21.60 -3.79 22.29
CA TYR A 242 20.61 -4.05 23.33
C TYR A 242 20.47 -5.54 23.64
N ASN A 243 20.55 -6.39 22.61
CA ASN A 243 20.54 -7.84 22.77
C ASN A 243 21.81 -8.33 23.49
N LEU A 244 22.99 -7.85 23.08
CA LEU A 244 24.25 -8.18 23.74
C LEU A 244 24.22 -7.77 25.22
N TYR A 245 23.86 -6.51 25.48
CA TYR A 245 23.71 -5.97 26.84
C TYR A 245 22.74 -6.82 27.67
N GLY A 246 21.58 -7.18 27.11
CA GLY A 246 20.58 -7.99 27.79
C GLY A 246 21.04 -9.43 28.08
N LYS A 247 21.94 -10.00 27.27
CA LYS A 247 22.50 -11.33 27.47
C LYS A 247 23.60 -11.36 28.54
N VAL A 248 24.48 -10.35 28.54
CA VAL A 248 25.73 -10.40 29.32
C VAL A 248 25.68 -9.57 30.60
N ILE A 249 24.81 -8.56 30.69
CA ILE A 249 24.68 -7.73 31.89
C ILE A 249 23.46 -8.21 32.70
N PRO A 250 23.67 -8.78 33.91
CA PRO A 250 22.57 -9.32 34.72
C PRO A 250 21.62 -8.22 35.19
N ARG A 251 20.32 -8.55 35.29
CA ARG A 251 19.32 -7.63 35.84
C ARG A 251 19.54 -7.48 37.35
N HIS A 252 19.97 -6.30 37.80
CA HIS A 252 20.01 -5.95 39.23
C HIS A 252 18.91 -4.94 39.57
N LYS A 253 18.38 -5.01 40.79
CA LYS A 253 17.42 -4.04 41.34
C LYS A 253 18.17 -2.74 41.67
N GLY A 254 18.22 -1.77 40.75
CA GLY A 254 18.65 -0.41 41.08
C GLY A 254 19.20 0.41 39.91
N TYR A 255 20.09 -0.17 39.09
CA TYR A 255 20.72 0.55 37.99
C TYR A 255 20.72 -0.27 36.69
N ARG A 256 20.34 0.39 35.59
CA ARG A 256 20.45 -0.13 34.23
C ARG A 256 20.70 1.04 33.28
N ALA A 257 21.72 0.93 32.45
CA ALA A 257 21.96 1.90 31.39
C ALA A 257 20.70 2.07 30.52
N ARG A 258 20.26 3.32 30.34
CA ARG A 258 18.97 3.66 29.70
C ARG A 258 19.09 3.94 28.21
N ASP A 259 20.16 4.61 27.80
CA ASP A 259 20.44 4.99 26.42
C ASP A 259 21.52 4.11 25.76
N PHE A 260 21.72 4.29 24.47
CA PHE A 260 22.66 3.51 23.67
C PHE A 260 24.11 3.68 24.11
N ARG A 261 24.57 4.92 24.35
CA ARG A 261 25.96 5.21 24.72
C ARG A 261 26.31 4.63 26.08
N SER A 262 25.45 4.82 27.07
CA SER A 262 25.66 4.24 28.41
C SER A 262 25.77 2.71 28.38
N ARG A 263 24.99 2.03 27.51
CA ARG A 263 25.09 0.56 27.34
C ARG A 263 26.40 0.15 26.68
N LEU A 264 26.84 0.91 25.68
CA LEU A 264 28.09 0.66 24.97
C LEU A 264 29.30 0.81 25.91
N GLU A 265 29.31 1.86 26.73
CA GLU A 265 30.36 2.08 27.72
C GLU A 265 30.44 0.93 28.73
N GLU A 266 29.32 0.53 29.32
CA GLU A 266 29.29 -0.56 30.30
C GLU A 266 29.72 -1.91 29.68
N LEU A 267 29.33 -2.19 28.43
CA LEU A 267 29.81 -3.37 27.70
C LEU A 267 31.34 -3.33 27.50
N GLY A 268 31.90 -2.15 27.28
CA GLY A 268 33.34 -1.91 27.21
C GLY A 268 34.05 -2.12 28.54
N GLU A 269 33.57 -1.47 29.61
CA GLU A 269 34.13 -1.58 30.97
C GLU A 269 34.16 -3.04 31.47
N LYS A 270 33.12 -3.80 31.14
CA LYS A 270 33.01 -5.24 31.46
C LYS A 270 33.76 -6.15 30.49
N LYS A 271 34.49 -5.58 29.53
CA LYS A 271 35.32 -6.29 28.53
C LYS A 271 34.56 -7.24 27.61
N TYR A 272 33.25 -7.02 27.42
CA TYR A 272 32.48 -7.72 26.39
C TYR A 272 32.70 -7.13 24.99
N LEU A 273 33.23 -5.90 24.92
CA LEU A 273 33.67 -5.25 23.70
C LEU A 273 35.10 -4.75 23.87
N ARG A 274 35.94 -4.91 22.83
CA ARG A 274 37.27 -4.31 22.77
C ARG A 274 37.15 -2.82 22.41
N GLU A 275 38.15 -2.01 22.79
CA GLU A 275 38.17 -0.58 22.49
C GLU A 275 38.00 -0.29 20.99
N GLN A 276 38.70 -1.02 20.12
CA GLN A 276 38.52 -0.90 18.66
C GLN A 276 37.06 -1.13 18.22
N GLN A 277 36.37 -2.10 18.82
CA GLN A 277 34.97 -2.37 18.49
C GLN A 277 34.06 -1.25 19.00
N LYS A 278 34.36 -0.66 20.16
CA LYS A 278 33.62 0.50 20.66
C LYS A 278 33.77 1.68 19.71
N GLU A 279 34.99 1.99 19.28
CA GLU A 279 35.25 3.09 18.34
C GLU A 279 34.49 2.90 17.01
N GLU A 280 34.52 1.69 16.44
CA GLU A 280 33.75 1.34 15.24
C GLU A 280 32.25 1.55 15.45
N ILE A 281 31.70 1.06 16.58
CA ILE A 281 30.27 1.22 16.92
C ILE A 281 29.89 2.69 17.11
N ILE A 282 30.76 3.50 17.72
CA ILE A 282 30.54 4.94 17.89
C ILE A 282 30.49 5.63 16.52
N GLY A 283 31.41 5.30 15.62
CA GLY A 283 31.40 5.83 14.25
C GLY A 283 30.10 5.50 13.50
N TRP A 284 29.61 4.27 13.61
CA TRP A 284 28.31 3.88 13.04
C TRP A 284 27.14 4.61 13.70
N TRP A 285 27.20 4.80 15.02
CA TRP A 285 26.18 5.56 15.75
C TRP A 285 26.13 7.03 15.31
N GLU A 286 27.27 7.63 15.00
CA GLU A 286 27.34 8.97 14.42
C GLU A 286 26.72 9.03 13.03
N THR A 287 27.01 8.06 12.14
CA THR A 287 26.36 7.96 10.84
C THR A 287 24.84 7.83 10.97
N ARG A 288 24.36 7.01 11.91
CA ARG A 288 22.92 6.92 12.25
C ARG A 288 22.37 8.27 12.70
N ASN A 289 23.08 9.02 13.54
CA ASN A 289 22.62 10.33 14.00
C ASN A 289 22.55 11.35 12.87
N LYS A 290 23.51 11.33 11.94
CA LYS A 290 23.43 12.12 10.71
C LYS A 290 22.20 11.74 9.89
N ALA A 291 21.86 10.45 9.80
CA ALA A 291 20.64 9.98 9.13
C ALA A 291 19.35 10.53 9.77
N VAL A 292 19.33 10.79 11.09
CA VAL A 292 18.11 11.18 11.81
C VAL A 292 17.97 12.70 11.98
N HIS A 293 19.09 13.42 12.02
CA HIS A 293 19.12 14.81 12.46
C HIS A 293 19.51 15.81 11.37
N THR A 294 20.05 15.35 10.24
CA THR A 294 20.39 16.21 9.11
C THR A 294 19.20 16.30 8.16
N ASP A 295 18.92 17.49 7.65
CA ASP A 295 17.96 17.68 6.56
C ASP A 295 18.61 17.30 5.22
N TRP A 296 18.50 16.03 4.83
CA TRP A 296 19.08 15.53 3.58
C TRP A 296 18.29 15.94 2.33
N VAL A 297 17.04 16.40 2.49
CA VAL A 297 16.20 16.88 1.37
C VAL A 297 16.80 18.16 0.78
N SER A 298 17.36 19.01 1.64
CA SER A 298 17.96 20.29 1.26
C SER A 298 19.48 20.20 1.00
N ALA A 299 20.10 19.03 1.18
CA ALA A 299 21.54 18.85 1.09
C ALA A 299 22.06 18.82 -0.36
N LEU A 300 23.33 19.16 -0.55
CA LEU A 300 23.94 19.13 -1.89
C LEU A 300 24.13 17.68 -2.37
N PRO A 301 24.04 17.40 -3.69
CA PRO A 301 24.21 16.05 -4.21
C PRO A 301 25.55 15.38 -3.82
N GLU A 302 26.61 16.17 -3.69
CA GLU A 302 27.94 15.70 -3.26
C GLU A 302 27.95 15.27 -1.79
N GLU A 303 27.24 15.98 -0.91
CA GLU A 303 27.10 15.65 0.50
C GLU A 303 26.28 14.37 0.67
N VAL A 304 25.18 14.25 -0.09
CA VAL A 304 24.36 13.02 -0.13
C VAL A 304 25.20 11.83 -0.61
N ALA A 305 26.03 12.01 -1.65
CA ALA A 305 26.90 10.97 -2.15
C ALA A 305 27.99 10.55 -1.14
N LEU A 306 28.55 11.50 -0.38
CA LEU A 306 29.49 11.22 0.70
C LEU A 306 28.81 10.45 1.82
N PHE A 307 27.63 10.89 2.24
CA PHE A 307 26.84 10.24 3.28
C PHE A 307 26.43 8.82 2.88
N ARG A 308 26.03 8.59 1.62
CA ARG A 308 25.78 7.25 1.08
C ARG A 308 26.99 6.33 1.29
N LYS A 309 28.21 6.81 1.04
CA LYS A 309 29.44 6.02 1.29
C LYS A 309 29.63 5.71 2.78
N GLU A 310 29.30 6.63 3.67
CA GLU A 310 29.32 6.39 5.12
C GLU A 310 28.31 5.31 5.53
N VAL A 311 27.09 5.36 4.97
CA VAL A 311 26.03 4.36 5.22
C VAL A 311 26.44 2.98 4.70
N ILE A 312 27.05 2.88 3.52
CA ILE A 312 27.59 1.62 2.98
C ILE A 312 28.60 1.01 3.96
N ARG A 313 29.56 1.80 4.45
CA ARG A 313 30.57 1.32 5.41
C ARG A 313 29.92 0.87 6.72
N MET A 314 28.91 1.61 7.20
CA MET A 314 28.14 1.23 8.38
C MET A 314 27.44 -0.11 8.18
N ILE A 315 26.71 -0.32 7.07
CA ILE A 315 26.01 -1.57 6.78
C ILE A 315 27.00 -2.75 6.76
N SER A 316 28.09 -2.65 5.99
CA SER A 316 29.09 -3.72 5.91
C SER A 316 29.75 -3.98 7.26
N GLY A 317 30.04 -2.94 8.03
CA GLY A 317 30.61 -3.04 9.38
C GLY A 317 29.69 -3.75 10.35
N ILE A 318 28.40 -3.39 10.38
CA ILE A 318 27.39 -4.00 11.26
C ILE A 318 27.19 -5.48 10.87
N ARG A 319 27.15 -5.83 9.58
CA ARG A 319 27.08 -7.24 9.14
C ARG A 319 28.25 -8.04 9.69
N GLY A 320 29.48 -7.57 9.49
CA GLY A 320 30.68 -8.24 9.99
C GLY A 320 30.73 -8.33 11.52
N PHE A 321 30.20 -7.34 12.23
CA PHE A 321 30.07 -7.38 13.69
C PHE A 321 29.04 -8.42 14.16
N LYS A 322 27.88 -8.47 13.51
CA LYS A 322 26.82 -9.44 13.81
C LYS A 322 27.26 -10.89 13.61
N GLU A 323 28.04 -11.16 12.56
CA GLU A 323 28.64 -12.48 12.30
C GLU A 323 29.60 -12.88 13.43
N LYS A 324 30.49 -11.97 13.85
CA LYS A 324 31.42 -12.21 14.96
C LYS A 324 30.70 -12.50 16.28
N LEU A 325 29.60 -11.80 16.57
CA LEU A 325 28.77 -12.06 17.76
C LEU A 325 28.01 -13.38 17.72
N SER A 326 27.83 -13.98 16.54
CA SER A 326 27.12 -15.26 16.39
C SER A 326 28.06 -16.47 16.47
N GLN A 327 29.37 -16.25 16.35
CA GLN A 327 30.41 -17.27 16.38
C GLN A 327 31.11 -17.43 17.74
N GLY A 328 30.83 -16.56 18.72
CA GLY A 328 31.40 -16.58 20.06
C GLY A 328 30.34 -16.78 21.14
#